data_AF-A0A258MU23-F1
#
_entry.id   AF-A0A258MU23-F1
#
_cell.length_a   1.000
_cell.length_b   1.000
_cell.length_c   1.000
_cell.angle_alpha   90.00
_cell.angle_beta   90.00
_cell.angle_gamma   90.00
#
_symmetry.space_group_name_H-M   'P 1'
#
loop_
_entity.id
_entity.type
_entity.pdbx_description
1 polymer ?
#
loop_
_entity_poly.entity_id
_entity_poly.type
_entity_poly.pdbx_seq_one_letter_code
_entity_poly.pdbx_strand_id
1 'polypeptide(L)'
;MQQPVVVENKPSAGVLIGTAAVVNAEANGQTLLFQSVTFATNPATYKKLHYEFSKPPINVSYLGDTPYALVTSPDGPYKSIKDIVSAARAKPGEILFASLGVGSSTQLYLLL
;
A
#
# COMPACT_ATOMS: atom_id res chain seq x y z
N MET A 1 -2.77 -21.02 -26.68
CA MET A 1 -4.14 -20.50 -26.47
C MET A 1 -4.03 -19.23 -25.65
N GLN A 2 -4.78 -18.18 -25.98
CA GLN A 2 -4.81 -16.93 -25.20
C GLN A 2 -6.08 -16.93 -24.36
N GLN A 3 -5.96 -16.74 -23.05
CA GLN A 3 -7.10 -16.53 -22.16
C GLN A 3 -7.21 -15.02 -21.85
N PRO A 4 -8.40 -14.42 -21.99
CA PRO A 4 -8.60 -13.02 -21.61
C PRO A 4 -8.46 -12.85 -20.10
N VAL A 5 -7.90 -11.71 -19.67
CA VAL A 5 -7.79 -11.33 -18.26
C VAL A 5 -8.76 -10.18 -18.01
N VAL A 6 -9.68 -10.37 -17.06
CA VAL A 6 -10.58 -9.31 -16.58
C VAL A 6 -9.98 -8.69 -15.33
N VAL A 7 -9.78 -7.37 -15.35
CA VAL A 7 -9.24 -6.63 -14.20
C VAL A 7 -10.38 -6.05 -13.39
N GLU A 8 -10.49 -6.48 -12.13
CA GLU A 8 -11.41 -5.90 -11.15
C GLU A 8 -10.61 -5.12 -10.09
N ASN A 9 -10.84 -3.81 -10.00
CA ASN A 9 -10.23 -2.99 -8.96
C ASN A 9 -11.10 -3.05 -7.69
N LYS A 10 -10.53 -3.51 -6.57
CA LYS A 10 -11.18 -3.53 -5.24
C LYS A 10 -10.45 -2.61 -4.25
N PRO A 11 -10.73 -1.29 -4.24
CA PRO A 11 -10.02 -0.33 -3.39
C PRO A 11 -10.23 -0.61 -1.89
N SER A 12 -9.17 -0.50 -1.11
CA SER A 12 -9.24 -0.52 0.36
C SER A 12 -7.99 0.10 0.97
N ALA A 13 -8.11 0.71 2.13
CA ALA A 13 -6.96 1.11 2.93
C ALA A 13 -6.14 -0.16 3.25
N GLY A 14 -4.85 -0.16 2.89
CA GLY A 14 -3.96 -1.30 3.13
C GLY A 14 -4.33 -2.58 2.37
N VAL A 15 -4.97 -2.49 1.19
CA VAL A 15 -5.21 -3.61 0.26
C VAL A 15 -6.00 -4.82 0.82
N LEU A 16 -6.67 -4.67 1.95
CA LEU A 16 -7.32 -5.76 2.68
C LEU A 16 -8.47 -6.44 1.92
N ILE A 17 -9.32 -5.70 1.22
CA ILE A 17 -10.53 -6.23 0.58
C ILE A 17 -10.17 -7.11 -0.62
N GLY A 18 -9.29 -6.63 -1.50
CA GLY A 18 -8.80 -7.40 -2.65
C GLY A 18 -8.07 -8.66 -2.20
N THR A 19 -7.22 -8.54 -1.16
CA THR A 19 -6.54 -9.69 -0.57
C THR A 19 -7.51 -10.75 -0.07
N ALA A 20 -8.48 -10.36 0.76
CA ALA A 20 -9.46 -11.29 1.31
C ALA A 20 -10.31 -11.95 0.22
N ALA A 21 -10.64 -11.24 -0.86
CA ALA A 21 -11.37 -11.81 -1.99
C ALA A 21 -10.58 -12.93 -2.67
N VAL A 22 -9.27 -12.76 -2.89
CA VAL A 22 -8.44 -13.77 -3.54
C VAL A 22 -8.06 -14.92 -2.61
N VAL A 23 -7.72 -14.63 -1.35
CA VAL A 23 -7.37 -15.67 -0.36
C VAL A 23 -8.55 -16.62 -0.09
N ASN A 24 -9.78 -16.09 -0.12
CA ASN A 24 -10.99 -16.89 0.10
C ASN A 24 -11.59 -17.46 -1.20
N ALA A 25 -10.98 -17.23 -2.36
CA ALA A 25 -11.45 -17.79 -3.63
C ALA A 25 -11.09 -19.27 -3.77
N GLU A 26 -11.71 -19.94 -4.73
CA GLU A 26 -11.33 -21.30 -5.10
C GLU A 26 -9.88 -21.31 -5.62
N ALA A 27 -9.04 -22.20 -5.09
CA ALA A 27 -7.63 -22.33 -5.45
C ALA A 27 -7.42 -23.04 -6.81
N ASN A 28 -8.07 -22.55 -7.87
CA ASN A 28 -8.08 -23.14 -9.22
C ASN A 28 -7.22 -22.36 -10.24
N GLY A 29 -6.50 -21.33 -9.79
CA GLY A 29 -5.61 -20.52 -10.63
C GLY A 29 -6.29 -19.45 -11.50
N GLN A 30 -7.62 -19.32 -11.45
CA GLN A 30 -8.37 -18.33 -12.24
C GLN A 30 -8.53 -16.98 -11.53
N THR A 31 -8.23 -16.93 -10.23
CA THR A 31 -8.28 -15.70 -9.43
C THR A 31 -6.87 -15.35 -9.00
N LEU A 32 -6.37 -14.20 -9.44
CA LEU A 32 -5.01 -13.72 -9.15
C LEU A 32 -5.07 -12.42 -8.37
N LEU A 33 -4.09 -12.23 -7.49
CA LEU A 33 -3.92 -11.01 -6.71
C LEU A 33 -2.75 -10.21 -7.27
N PHE A 34 -3.01 -8.98 -7.74
CA PHE A 34 -1.96 -8.02 -8.07
C PHE A 34 -1.81 -7.05 -6.89
N GLN A 35 -0.63 -7.05 -6.25
CA GLN A 35 -0.43 -6.28 -5.03
C GLN A 35 1.03 -5.88 -4.80
N SER A 36 1.22 -4.88 -3.93
CA SER A 36 2.53 -4.39 -3.52
C SER A 36 2.96 -4.94 -2.16
N VAL A 37 4.14 -4.51 -1.70
CA VAL A 37 4.69 -4.80 -0.36
C VAL A 37 3.76 -4.43 0.80
N THR A 38 2.73 -3.61 0.57
CA THR A 38 1.67 -3.32 1.55
C THR A 38 1.04 -4.60 2.14
N PHE A 39 0.94 -5.68 1.36
CA PHE A 39 0.44 -6.96 1.88
C PHE A 39 1.23 -7.43 3.11
N ALA A 40 2.56 -7.34 3.06
CA ALA A 40 3.44 -7.84 4.11
C ALA A 40 3.35 -7.04 5.42
N THR A 41 2.92 -5.77 5.35
CA THR A 41 2.82 -4.87 6.52
C THR A 41 1.46 -4.92 7.19
N ASN A 42 0.45 -5.52 6.56
CA ASN A 42 -0.91 -5.60 7.08
C ASN A 42 -1.02 -6.21 8.49
N PRO A 43 -0.35 -7.32 8.83
CA PRO A 43 -0.43 -7.90 10.18
C PRO A 43 0.11 -6.98 11.28
N ALA A 44 1.08 -6.12 10.96
CA ALA A 44 1.64 -5.15 11.90
C ALA A 44 0.78 -3.88 12.01
N THR A 45 -0.02 -3.59 10.99
CA THR A 45 -0.82 -2.35 10.91
C THR A 45 -2.24 -2.55 11.44
N TYR A 46 -2.86 -3.70 11.18
CA TYR A 46 -4.27 -3.96 11.46
C TYR A 46 -4.44 -4.96 12.60
N LYS A 47 -5.27 -4.60 13.59
CA LYS A 47 -5.62 -5.48 14.72
C LYS A 47 -6.34 -6.76 14.29
N LYS A 48 -7.10 -6.70 13.20
CA LYS A 48 -7.89 -7.82 12.69
C LYS A 48 -7.74 -7.88 11.17
N LEU A 49 -7.34 -9.05 10.68
CA LEU A 49 -7.37 -9.37 9.26
C LEU A 49 -8.59 -10.23 8.96
N HIS A 50 -9.17 -10.03 7.79
CA HIS A 50 -10.29 -10.85 7.28
C HIS A 50 -9.79 -12.06 6.45
N TYR A 51 -8.54 -12.47 6.68
CA TYR A 51 -7.88 -13.60 6.04
C TYR A 51 -6.74 -14.12 6.94
N GLU A 52 -6.36 -15.39 6.77
CA GLU A 52 -5.25 -16.00 7.51
C GLU A 52 -3.90 -15.64 6.86
N PHE A 53 -3.16 -14.69 7.45
CA PHE A 53 -1.86 -14.29 6.90
C PHE A 53 -0.82 -15.43 6.90
N SER A 54 -0.96 -16.41 7.79
CA SER A 54 -0.11 -17.61 7.82
C SER A 54 -0.28 -18.53 6.61
N LYS A 55 -1.31 -18.31 5.79
CA LYS A 55 -1.56 -19.03 4.54
C LYS A 55 -1.62 -18.04 3.37
N PRO A 56 -0.48 -17.42 3.00
CA PRO A 56 -0.47 -16.43 1.93
C PRO A 56 -0.75 -17.09 0.57
N PRO A 57 -1.26 -16.32 -0.42
CA PRO A 57 -1.31 -16.78 -1.80
C PRO A 57 0.08 -17.19 -2.30
N ILE A 58 0.13 -18.13 -3.23
CA ILE A 58 1.38 -18.52 -3.91
C ILE A 58 1.87 -17.32 -4.72
N ASN A 59 3.13 -16.93 -4.52
CA ASN A 59 3.77 -15.89 -5.31
C ASN A 59 4.09 -16.44 -6.72
N VAL A 60 3.42 -15.89 -7.74
CA VAL A 60 3.56 -16.34 -9.13
C VAL A 60 4.69 -15.63 -9.85
N SER A 61 4.82 -14.31 -9.67
CA SER A 61 5.81 -13.51 -10.38
C SER A 61 6.03 -12.15 -9.73
N TYR A 62 7.27 -11.68 -9.82
CA TYR A 62 7.64 -10.31 -9.49
C TYR A 62 7.55 -9.44 -10.75
N LEU A 63 6.78 -8.34 -10.68
CA LEU A 63 6.51 -7.50 -11.84
C LEU A 63 7.36 -6.21 -11.89
N GLY A 64 7.90 -5.77 -10.75
CA GLY A 64 8.81 -4.62 -10.70
C GLY A 64 8.65 -3.74 -9.46
N ASP A 65 9.54 -2.76 -9.36
CA ASP A 65 9.58 -1.75 -8.29
C ASP A 65 8.88 -0.46 -8.73
N THR A 66 8.26 0.22 -7.77
CA THR A 66 7.77 1.60 -7.97
C THR A 66 8.43 2.49 -6.91
N PRO A 67 9.36 3.39 -7.30
CA PRO A 67 9.94 4.32 -6.35
C PRO A 67 8.88 5.36 -5.91
N TYR A 68 8.93 5.75 -4.64
CA TYR A 68 8.11 6.84 -4.11
C TYR A 68 8.87 8.17 -4.18
N ALA A 69 8.13 9.25 -4.42
CA ALA A 69 8.64 10.61 -4.38
C ALA A 69 7.79 11.45 -3.41
N LEU A 70 8.46 12.26 -2.59
CA LEU A 70 7.80 13.28 -1.78
C LEU A 70 7.57 14.52 -2.63
N VAL A 71 6.31 14.93 -2.79
CA VAL A 71 5.92 16.05 -3.64
C VAL A 71 5.26 17.13 -2.80
N THR A 72 5.63 18.38 -3.03
CA THR A 72 5.05 19.56 -2.38
C THR A 72 4.43 20.49 -3.42
N SER A 73 3.55 21.40 -2.97
CA SER A 73 3.02 22.44 -3.85
C SER A 73 4.16 23.34 -4.37
N PRO A 74 4.21 23.67 -5.68
CA PRO A 74 5.20 24.59 -6.23
C PRO A 74 5.22 25.95 -5.53
N ASP A 75 4.07 26.44 -5.06
CA ASP A 75 3.92 27.69 -4.31
C ASP A 75 3.93 27.49 -2.79
N GLY A 76 4.10 26.25 -2.33
CA GLY A 76 4.10 25.89 -0.90
C GLY A 76 5.37 26.32 -0.15
N PRO A 77 5.33 26.29 1.19
CA PRO A 77 6.44 26.75 2.04
C PRO A 77 7.64 25.79 2.08
N TYR A 78 7.48 24.56 1.60
CA TYR A 78 8.51 23.52 1.66
C TYR A 78 9.14 23.31 0.29
N LYS A 79 10.39 23.72 0.12
CA LYS A 79 11.14 23.62 -1.15
C LYS A 79 12.16 22.48 -1.14
N SER A 80 12.39 21.88 0.02
CA SER A 80 13.31 20.77 0.21
C SER A 80 12.84 19.83 1.32
N ILE A 81 13.38 18.61 1.34
CA ILE A 81 13.18 17.66 2.45
C ILE A 81 13.65 18.29 3.78
N LYS A 82 14.72 19.10 3.75
CA LYS A 82 15.24 19.79 4.94
C LYS A 82 14.20 20.73 5.54
N ASP A 83 13.45 21.45 4.72
CA ASP A 83 12.40 22.36 5.19
C ASP A 83 11.28 21.59 5.89
N ILE A 84 10.88 20.45 5.30
CA ILE A 84 9.84 19.57 5.85
C ILE A 84 10.29 19.01 7.21
N VAL A 85 11.51 18.45 7.29
CA VAL A 85 12.05 17.90 8.54
C VAL A 85 12.19 18.99 9.60
N SER A 86 12.66 20.18 9.23
CA SER A 86 12.82 21.29 10.18
C SER A 86 11.47 21.75 10.72
N ALA A 87 10.47 21.90 9.84
CA ALA A 87 9.12 22.29 10.23
C ALA A 87 8.43 21.21 11.08
N ALA A 88 8.57 19.93 10.73
CA ALA A 88 8.00 18.80 11.48
C ALA A 88 8.58 18.72 12.91
N ARG A 89 9.88 19.00 13.07
CA ARG A 89 10.53 19.04 14.38
C ARG A 89 10.12 20.26 15.20
N ALA A 90 10.01 21.42 14.57
CA ALA A 90 9.61 22.65 15.24
C ALA A 90 8.15 22.59 15.72
N LYS A 91 7.28 21.93 14.94
CA LYS A 91 5.84 21.80 15.23
C LYS A 91 5.34 20.38 14.95
N PRO A 92 5.56 19.44 15.88
CA PRO A 92 5.12 18.06 15.72
C PRO A 92 3.59 17.97 15.49
N GLY A 93 3.19 17.22 14.46
CA GLY A 93 1.77 16.97 14.14
C GLY A 93 1.07 18.05 13.30
N GLU A 94 1.71 19.18 12.98
CA GLU A 94 1.09 20.23 12.17
C GLU A 94 1.24 20.04 10.66
N ILE A 95 2.20 19.23 10.21
CA ILE A 95 2.36 18.95 8.78
C ILE A 95 1.38 17.85 8.37
N LEU A 96 0.40 18.24 7.56
CA LEU A 96 -0.52 17.31 6.92
C LEU A 96 0.14 16.72 5.66
N PHE A 97 -0.16 15.44 5.39
CA PHE A 97 0.28 14.75 4.20
C PHE A 97 -0.83 13.85 3.65
N ALA A 98 -0.81 13.63 2.34
CA ALA A 98 -1.68 12.68 1.69
C ALA A 98 -1.01 11.30 1.61
N SER A 99 -1.77 10.24 1.86
CA SER A 99 -1.36 8.85 1.66
C SER A 99 -2.51 8.04 1.07
N LEU A 100 -2.24 6.79 0.68
CA LEU A 100 -3.26 5.86 0.20
C LEU A 100 -4.06 5.22 1.35
N GLY A 101 -3.95 5.77 2.56
CA GLY A 101 -4.66 5.32 3.75
C GLY A 101 -3.81 4.44 4.67
N VAL A 102 -4.43 3.99 5.76
CA VAL A 102 -3.74 3.26 6.81
C VAL A 102 -3.10 1.97 6.26
N GLY A 103 -1.87 1.68 6.65
CA GLY A 103 -1.10 0.51 6.24
C GLY A 103 -0.50 0.56 4.85
N SER A 104 -0.83 1.55 4.01
CA SER A 104 -0.27 1.65 2.66
C SER A 104 1.24 1.94 2.70
N SER A 105 1.94 1.50 1.65
CA SER A 105 3.36 1.85 1.46
C SER A 105 3.61 3.36 1.48
N THR A 106 2.69 4.18 0.96
CA THR A 106 2.81 5.65 0.99
C THR A 106 2.63 6.25 2.38
N GLN A 107 1.85 5.62 3.26
CA GLN A 107 1.77 6.05 4.65
C GLN A 107 3.03 5.64 5.43
N LEU A 108 3.48 4.40 5.26
CA LEU A 108 4.65 3.87 5.97
C LEU A 108 5.94 4.59 5.58
N TYR A 109 6.08 4.99 4.31
CA TYR A 109 7.26 5.72 3.84
C TYR A 109 7.47 7.05 4.57
N LEU A 110 6.42 7.70 5.06
CA LEU A 110 6.55 8.96 5.82
C LEU A 110 6.74 8.75 7.33
N LEU A 111 6.49 7.54 7.83
CA LEU A 111 6.71 7.21 9.25
C LEU A 111 8.18 6.86 9.56
N LEU A 112 9.00 6.66 8.54
CA LEU A 112 10.44 6.40 8.61
C LEU A 112 11.24 7.67 8.30
#